data_AF-A0A924HG98-F1
#
_entry.id   AF-A0A924HG98-F1
#
_cell.length_a   1.000
_cell.length_b   1.000
_cell.length_c   1.000
_cell.angle_alpha   90.00
_cell.angle_beta   90.00
_cell.angle_gamma   90.00
#
_symmetry.space_group_name_H-M   'P 1'
#
loop_
_entity.id
_entity.type
_entity.pdbx_description
1 polymer ?
#
loop_
_entity_poly.entity_id
_entity_poly.type
_entity_poly.pdbx_seq_one_letter_code
_entity_poly.pdbx_strand_id
1 'polypeptide(L)'
;MGLSTFVVGGLVAAYPTVLSLVNCSLFVHLNMLSVIGLGIATMIIVIIASTPFLSKSTESMLYFGSISCMTKEQYHVKSGTVCLEEDELIDLRTQVHQLSCGLAYKFKQLKLAGTLITIQFCLFIPLILLIVCNLK
;
A
#
# COMPACT_ATOMS: atom_id res chain seq x y z
N MET A 1 2.87 -6.31 3.29
CA MET A 1 4.20 -6.16 2.68
C MET A 1 5.07 -7.38 2.94
N GLY A 2 5.38 -7.72 4.20
CA GLY A 2 6.30 -8.83 4.52
C GLY A 2 5.98 -10.17 3.86
N LEU A 3 4.70 -10.53 3.77
CA LEU A 3 4.28 -11.75 3.08
C LEU A 3 4.63 -11.76 1.58
N SER A 4 4.27 -10.72 0.83
CA SER A 4 4.59 -10.63 -0.61
C SER A 4 6.10 -10.59 -0.84
N THR A 5 6.85 -9.93 0.03
CA THR A 5 8.32 -9.92 -0.01
C THR A 5 8.89 -11.32 0.22
N PHE A 6 8.37 -12.06 1.21
CA PHE A 6 8.77 -13.44 1.47
C PHE A 6 8.49 -14.35 0.28
N VAL A 7 7.29 -14.28 -0.31
CA VAL A 7 6.91 -15.12 -1.46
C VAL A 7 7.77 -14.80 -2.69
N VAL A 8 7.92 -13.52 -3.05
CA VAL A 8 8.72 -13.13 -4.21
C VAL A 8 10.20 -13.45 -3.98
N GLY A 9 10.76 -13.07 -2.84
CA GLY A 9 12.16 -13.35 -2.51
C GLY A 9 12.45 -14.84 -2.45
N GLY A 10 11.57 -15.63 -1.83
CA GLY A 10 11.66 -17.08 -1.76
C GLY A 10 11.62 -17.74 -3.13
N LEU A 11 10.70 -17.31 -4.02
CA LEU A 11 10.63 -17.84 -5.39
C LEU A 11 11.86 -17.49 -6.23
N VAL A 12 12.32 -16.24 -6.16
CA VAL A 12 13.52 -15.80 -6.90
C VAL A 12 14.75 -16.57 -6.42
N ALA A 13 14.92 -16.75 -5.10
CA ALA A 13 16.03 -17.49 -4.54
C ALA A 13 15.95 -19.01 -4.85
N ALA A 14 14.74 -19.58 -4.87
CA ALA A 14 14.53 -20.99 -5.18
C ALA A 14 14.61 -21.31 -6.69
N TYR A 15 14.55 -20.29 -7.56
CA TYR A 15 14.48 -20.49 -9.01
C TYR A 15 15.63 -21.34 -9.59
N PRO A 16 16.92 -21.15 -9.22
CA PRO A 16 18.00 -22.00 -9.72
C PRO A 16 17.82 -23.47 -9.32
N THR A 17 17.39 -23.71 -8.08
CA THR A 17 17.11 -25.06 -7.57
C THR A 17 15.95 -25.70 -8.34
N VAL A 18 14.86 -24.96 -8.56
CA VAL A 18 13.71 -25.42 -9.34
C VAL A 18 14.14 -25.77 -10.77
N LEU A 19 14.96 -24.95 -11.42
CA LEU A 19 15.47 -25.21 -12.77
C LEU A 19 16.28 -26.52 -12.85
N SER A 20 17.08 -26.80 -11.81
CA SER A 20 17.89 -28.01 -11.73
C SER A 20 17.04 -29.28 -11.52
N LEU A 21 16.03 -29.21 -10.63
CA LEU A 21 15.25 -30.37 -10.16
C LEU A 21 13.94 -30.61 -10.91
N VAL A 22 13.43 -29.63 -11.66
CA VAL A 22 12.11 -29.70 -12.31
C VAL A 22 12.26 -29.60 -13.81
N ASN A 23 11.45 -30.35 -14.54
CA ASN A 23 11.23 -30.13 -15.97
C ASN A 23 10.34 -28.90 -16.15
N CYS A 24 10.97 -27.72 -16.22
CA CYS A 24 10.25 -26.46 -16.31
C CYS A 24 9.59 -26.28 -17.68
N SER A 25 8.34 -26.73 -17.79
CA SER A 25 7.49 -26.40 -18.93
C SER A 25 7.17 -24.89 -18.99
N LEU A 26 6.64 -24.43 -20.11
CA LEU A 26 6.17 -23.05 -20.28
C LEU A 26 5.17 -22.66 -19.18
N PHE A 27 4.30 -23.58 -18.75
CA PHE A 27 3.30 -23.35 -17.72
C PHE A 27 3.92 -23.03 -16.35
N VAL A 28 5.01 -23.71 -15.98
CA VAL A 28 5.73 -23.43 -14.73
C VAL A 28 6.29 -22.00 -14.75
N HIS A 29 6.93 -21.61 -15.86
CA HIS A 29 7.48 -20.27 -16.02
C HIS A 29 6.40 -19.19 -16.00
N LEU A 30 5.31 -19.36 -16.75
CA LEU A 30 4.22 -18.40 -16.80
C LEU A 30 3.55 -18.24 -15.43
N ASN A 31 3.31 -19.34 -14.72
CA ASN A 31 2.69 -19.30 -13.40
C ASN A 31 3.63 -18.62 -12.38
N MET A 32 4.92 -18.96 -12.39
CA MET A 32 5.91 -18.34 -11.50
C MET A 32 6.06 -16.84 -11.77
N LEU A 33 6.15 -16.43 -13.04
CA LEU A 33 6.20 -15.03 -13.42
C LEU A 33 4.93 -14.27 -12.98
N SER A 34 3.77 -14.91 -13.11
CA SER A 34 2.50 -14.33 -12.64
C SER A 34 2.50 -14.11 -11.13
N VAL A 35 2.96 -15.09 -10.34
CA VAL A 35 3.03 -14.97 -8.87
C VAL A 35 4.01 -13.89 -8.43
N ILE A 36 5.18 -13.80 -9.08
CA ILE A 36 6.19 -12.76 -8.81
C ILE A 36 5.64 -11.38 -9.17
N GLY A 37 5.07 -11.24 -10.38
CA GLY A 37 4.48 -9.99 -10.85
C GLY A 37 3.37 -9.49 -9.95
N LEU A 38 2.47 -10.38 -9.52
CA LEU A 38 1.41 -10.05 -8.57
C LEU A 38 1.98 -9.58 -7.23
N GLY A 39 3.01 -10.26 -6.72
CA GLY A 39 3.68 -9.88 -5.47
C GLY A 39 4.31 -8.50 -5.54
N ILE A 40 4.98 -8.16 -6.64
CA ILE A 40 5.54 -6.82 -6.87
C ILE A 40 4.43 -5.77 -6.94
N ALA A 41 3.37 -6.02 -7.72
CA ALA A 41 2.24 -5.10 -7.83
C ALA A 41 1.57 -4.85 -6.46
N THR A 42 1.36 -5.90 -5.66
CA THR A 42 0.87 -5.78 -4.28
C THR A 42 1.80 -4.92 -3.43
N MET A 43 3.12 -5.14 -3.49
CA MET A 43 4.08 -4.33 -2.73
C MET A 43 3.98 -2.85 -3.08
N ILE A 44 3.88 -2.51 -4.37
CA ILE A 44 3.71 -1.12 -4.84
C ILE A 44 2.43 -0.50 -4.26
N ILE A 45 1.29 -1.18 -4.36
CA ILE A 45 0.01 -0.68 -3.84
C ILE A 45 0.09 -0.45 -2.32
N VAL A 46 0.71 -1.37 -1.58
CA VAL A 46 0.88 -1.24 -0.13
C VAL A 46 1.78 -0.06 0.22
N ILE A 47 2.87 0.18 -0.53
CA ILE A 47 3.74 1.35 -0.34
C ILE A 47 2.95 2.65 -0.56
N ILE A 48 2.20 2.73 -1.66
CA ILE A 48 1.34 3.90 -1.96
C ILE A 48 0.33 4.11 -0.83
N ALA A 49 -0.37 3.05 -0.40
CA ALA A 49 -1.36 3.12 0.67
C ALA A 49 -0.74 3.46 2.05
N SER A 50 0.54 3.15 2.26
CA SER A 50 1.25 3.45 3.52
C SER A 50 1.65 4.92 3.62
N THR A 51 1.75 5.62 2.49
CA THR A 51 2.03 7.06 2.47
C THR A 51 0.88 7.82 3.15
N PRO A 52 1.16 8.64 4.19
CA PRO A 52 0.12 9.37 4.90
C PRO A 52 -0.55 10.40 3.98
N PHE A 53 -1.87 10.52 4.10
CA PHE A 53 -2.62 11.54 3.38
C PHE A 53 -2.40 12.90 4.06
N LEU A 54 -1.54 13.71 3.44
CA LEU A 54 -1.27 15.10 3.83
C LEU A 54 -1.79 16.02 2.71
N SER A 55 -3.11 16.23 2.63
CA SER A 55 -3.65 17.17 1.64
C SER A 55 -3.50 18.61 2.13
N LYS A 56 -2.85 19.44 1.32
CA LYS A 56 -2.65 20.87 1.57
C LYS A 56 -3.76 21.73 0.97
N SER A 57 -5.00 21.27 0.97
CA SER A 57 -6.07 22.01 0.28
C SER A 57 -6.49 23.30 0.99
N THR A 58 -6.14 23.49 2.26
CA THR A 58 -6.56 24.66 3.03
C THR A 58 -5.48 25.11 4.03
N GLU A 59 -5.27 26.44 4.17
CA GLU A 59 -4.55 27.01 5.31
C GLU A 59 -5.41 26.85 6.56
N SER A 60 -5.26 25.72 7.23
CA SER A 60 -5.97 25.37 8.44
C SER A 60 -5.07 25.56 9.66
N MET A 61 -5.68 26.02 10.75
CA MET A 61 -5.01 26.23 12.04
C MET A 61 -5.13 25.02 12.97
N LEU A 62 -5.93 24.02 12.61
CA LEU A 62 -6.07 22.76 13.36
C LEU A 62 -5.46 21.56 12.60
N TYR A 63 -5.21 21.69 11.29
CA TYR A 63 -4.70 20.58 10.49
C TYR A 63 -3.20 20.44 10.64
N PHE A 64 -2.75 19.30 11.17
CA PHE A 64 -1.33 19.01 11.39
C PHE A 64 -0.46 19.18 10.14
N GLY A 65 -0.97 18.85 8.94
CA GLY A 65 -0.23 19.07 7.69
C GLY A 65 0.04 20.55 7.43
N SER A 66 -0.96 21.41 7.66
CA SER A 66 -0.85 22.86 7.47
C SER A 66 0.01 23.49 8.57
N ILE A 67 -0.15 23.05 9.82
CA ILE A 67 0.67 23.48 10.97
C ILE A 67 2.14 23.10 10.76
N SER A 68 2.43 21.90 10.25
CA SER A 68 3.81 21.44 10.02
C SER A 68 4.57 22.28 8.98
N CYS A 69 3.85 23.04 8.15
CA CYS A 69 4.44 23.96 7.18
C CYS A 69 4.68 25.38 7.75
N MET A 70 4.26 25.64 8.98
CA MET A 70 4.44 26.93 9.67
C MET A 70 5.64 26.86 10.61
N THR A 71 6.33 27.99 10.76
CA THR A 71 7.25 28.16 11.90
C THR A 71 6.45 28.25 13.19
N LYS A 72 7.09 27.93 14.31
CA LYS A 72 6.47 27.99 15.63
C LYS A 72 5.91 29.39 15.92
N GLU A 73 6.64 30.43 15.54
CA GLU A 73 6.27 31.83 15.72
C GLU A 73 5.05 32.20 14.86
N GLN A 74 5.03 31.78 13.59
CA GLN A 74 3.88 32.00 12.70
C GLN A 74 2.61 31.32 13.22
N TYR A 75 2.74 30.07 13.68
CA TYR A 75 1.62 29.34 14.25
C TYR A 75 1.10 30.06 15.50
N HIS A 76 1.97 30.44 16.43
CA HIS A 76 1.59 31.10 17.68
C HIS A 76 0.86 32.45 17.45
N VAL A 77 1.30 33.24 16.47
CA VAL A 77 0.64 34.50 16.11
C VAL A 77 -0.73 34.24 15.49
N LYS A 78 -0.80 33.37 14.47
CA LYS A 78 -2.07 33.08 13.79
C LYS A 78 -3.07 32.39 14.73
N SER A 79 -2.63 31.46 15.59
CA SER A 79 -3.52 30.72 16.50
C SER A 79 -4.02 31.56 17.67
N GLY A 80 -3.29 32.63 18.02
CA GLY A 80 -3.68 33.59 19.04
C GLY A 80 -4.58 34.73 18.51
N THR A 81 -4.83 34.77 17.20
CA THR A 81 -5.77 35.73 16.61
C THR A 81 -7.19 35.21 16.84
N VAL A 82 -8.08 36.04 17.40
CA VAL A 82 -9.48 35.64 17.68
C VAL A 82 -10.18 35.33 16.35
N CYS A 83 -10.38 34.04 16.07
CA CYS A 83 -11.32 33.57 15.07
C CYS A 83 -12.73 33.55 15.66
N LEU A 84 -13.74 33.76 14.82
CA LEU A 84 -15.12 33.51 15.22
C LEU A 84 -15.29 32.00 15.47
N GLU A 85 -16.05 31.60 16.50
CA GLU A 85 -16.32 30.17 16.78
C GLU A 85 -16.86 29.43 15.55
N GLU A 86 -17.63 30.12 14.70
CA GLU A 86 -18.15 29.57 13.44
C GLU A 86 -17.04 29.21 12.45
N ASP A 87 -15.99 30.02 12.34
CA ASP A 87 -14.86 29.78 11.43
C ASP A 87 -14.04 28.55 11.86
N GLU A 88 -13.82 28.39 13.16
CA GLU A 88 -13.14 27.21 13.72
C GLU A 88 -13.96 25.93 13.48
N LEU A 89 -15.27 26.00 13.67
CA LEU A 89 -16.20 24.90 13.38
C LEU A 89 -16.19 24.50 11.90
N ILE A 90 -16.12 25.47 10.99
CA ILE A 90 -16.02 25.22 9.54
C ILE A 90 -14.68 24.57 9.19
N ASP A 91 -13.57 25.05 9.74
CA ASP A 91 -12.23 24.48 9.53
C ASP A 91 -12.19 23.02 10.02
N LEU A 92 -12.70 22.77 11.23
CA LEU A 92 -12.77 21.43 11.81
C LEU A 92 -13.60 20.47 10.94
N ARG A 93 -14.80 20.88 10.51
CA ARG A 93 -15.67 20.05 9.64
C ARG A 93 -14.99 19.73 8.31
N THR A 94 -14.31 20.71 7.72
CA THR A 94 -13.59 20.56 6.46
C THR A 94 -12.44 19.56 6.61
N GLN A 95 -11.67 19.62 7.69
CA GLN A 95 -10.59 18.67 7.96
C GLN A 95 -11.10 17.26 8.22
N VAL A 96 -12.14 17.08 9.02
CA VAL A 96 -12.75 15.77 9.27
C VAL A 96 -13.22 15.17 7.94
N HIS A 97 -13.86 15.97 7.08
CA HIS A 97 -14.27 15.53 5.75
C HIS A 97 -13.05 15.12 4.89
N GLN A 98 -12.04 15.98 4.74
CA GLN A 98 -10.83 15.68 3.96
C GLN A 98 -10.11 14.42 4.47
N LEU A 99 -9.96 14.28 5.78
CA LEU A 99 -9.34 13.11 6.42
C LEU A 99 -10.16 11.84 6.14
N SER A 100 -11.49 11.92 6.25
CA SER A 100 -12.37 10.79 5.96
C SER A 100 -12.28 10.34 4.50
N CYS A 101 -12.20 11.29 3.54
CA CYS A 101 -11.98 10.99 2.12
C CYS A 101 -10.62 10.31 1.90
N GLY A 102 -9.55 10.85 2.49
CA GLY A 102 -8.21 10.27 2.40
C GLY A 102 -8.14 8.86 2.98
N LEU A 103 -8.76 8.64 4.14
CA LEU A 103 -8.87 7.31 4.76
C LEU A 103 -9.68 6.35 3.90
N ALA A 104 -10.82 6.76 3.35
CA ALA A 104 -11.63 5.93 2.47
C ALA A 104 -10.84 5.46 1.24
N TYR A 105 -10.08 6.37 0.62
CA TYR A 105 -9.18 6.03 -0.48
C TYR A 105 -8.10 5.02 -0.06
N LYS A 106 -7.44 5.26 1.09
CA LYS A 106 -6.44 4.35 1.64
C LYS A 106 -6.99 2.96 1.92
N PHE A 107 -8.17 2.85 2.53
CA PHE A 107 -8.83 1.57 2.78
C PHE A 107 -9.22 0.85 1.48
N LYS A 108 -9.63 1.58 0.44
CA LYS A 108 -9.89 0.99 -0.88
C LYS A 108 -8.63 0.37 -1.48
N GLN A 109 -7.49 1.06 -1.40
CA GLN A 109 -6.21 0.52 -1.86
C GLN A 109 -5.75 -0.68 -1.04
N LEU A 110 -5.94 -0.64 0.28
CA LEU A 110 -5.59 -1.76 1.14
C LEU A 110 -6.48 -2.99 0.89
N LYS A 111 -7.77 -2.78 0.62
CA LYS A 111 -8.69 -3.84 0.20
C LYS A 111 -8.23 -4.47 -1.12
N LEU A 112 -7.84 -3.65 -2.10
CA LEU A 112 -7.29 -4.14 -3.36
C LEU A 112 -6.01 -4.96 -3.14
N ALA A 113 -5.07 -4.47 -2.33
CA ALA A 113 -3.86 -5.21 -1.97
C ALA A 113 -4.20 -6.55 -1.31
N GLY A 114 -5.16 -6.58 -0.38
CA GLY A 114 -5.64 -7.80 0.24
C GLY A 114 -6.20 -8.80 -0.77
N THR A 115 -7.02 -8.35 -1.72
CA THR A 115 -7.54 -9.20 -2.80
C THR A 115 -6.42 -9.77 -3.67
N LEU A 116 -5.42 -8.95 -4.04
CA LEU A 116 -4.27 -9.42 -4.82
C LEU A 116 -3.44 -10.47 -4.07
N ILE A 117 -3.24 -10.31 -2.76
CA ILE A 117 -2.58 -11.32 -1.92
C ILE A 117 -3.35 -12.64 -1.94
N THR A 118 -4.68 -12.59 -1.81
CA THR A 118 -5.51 -13.80 -1.88
C THR A 118 -5.35 -14.50 -3.23
N ILE A 119 -5.38 -13.75 -4.33
CA ILE A 119 -5.15 -14.30 -5.68
C ILE A 119 -3.74 -14.89 -5.78
N GLN A 120 -2.72 -14.21 -5.24
CA GLN A 120 -1.34 -14.68 -5.23
C GLN A 120 -1.23 -16.05 -4.54
N PHE A 121 -1.89 -16.22 -3.40
CA PHE A 121 -1.96 -17.50 -2.69
C PHE A 121 -2.69 -18.58 -3.48
N CYS A 122 -3.82 -18.24 -4.12
CA CYS A 122 -4.54 -19.18 -4.97
C CYS A 122 -3.69 -19.65 -6.15
N LEU A 123 -2.86 -18.78 -6.74
CA LEU A 123 -1.91 -19.13 -7.80
C LEU A 123 -0.68 -19.90 -7.28
N PHE A 124 -0.35 -19.77 -6.01
CA PHE A 124 0.75 -20.50 -5.40
C PHE A 124 0.47 -22.01 -5.32
N ILE A 125 -0.79 -22.40 -5.11
CA ILE A 125 -1.21 -23.81 -5.07
C ILE A 125 -0.90 -24.56 -6.38
N PRO A 126 -1.36 -24.12 -7.56
CA PRO A 126 -1.02 -24.77 -8.82
C PRO A 126 0.47 -24.70 -9.13
N LEU A 127 1.20 -23.66 -8.69
CA LEU A 127 2.66 -23.62 -8.83
C LEU A 127 3.33 -24.80 -8.11
N ILE A 128 2.95 -25.05 -6.86
CA ILE A 128 3.47 -26.18 -6.07
C ILE A 128 3.13 -27.51 -6.75
N LEU A 129 1.87 -27.69 -7.18
CA LEU A 129 1.45 -28.90 -7.86
C LEU A 129 2.25 -29.14 -9.15
N LEU A 130 2.45 -28.10 -9.96
CA LEU A 130 3.25 -28.20 -11.18
C LEU A 130 4.70 -28.57 -10.89
N ILE A 131 5.31 -27.99 -9.85
CA ILE A 131 6.68 -28.31 -9.42
C ILE A 131 6.79 -29.78 -8.99
N VAL A 132 5.87 -30.25 -8.14
CA VAL A 132 5.89 -31.62 -7.63
C VAL A 132 5.63 -32.65 -8.73
N CYS A 133 4.65 -32.41 -9.59
CA CYS A 133 4.32 -33.34 -10.67
C CYS A 133 5.35 -33.37 -11.81
N ASN A 134 6.19 -32.34 -11.95
CA ASN A 134 7.23 -32.26 -12.99
C ASN A 134 8.66 -32.39 -12.41
N LEU A 135 8.79 -32.93 -11.20
CA LEU A 135 10.09 -33.24 -10.62
C LEU A 135 10.82 -34.25 -11.51
N LYS A 136 12.11 -34.01 -11.77
CA LYS A 136 12.99 -34.86 -12.59
C LYS A 136 13.39 -36.14 -11.86
#